data_AF-A0A4S8PCJ5-F1
#
_entry.id   AF-A0A4S8PCJ5-F1
#
_cell.length_a   1.000
_cell.length_b   1.000
_cell.length_c   1.000
_cell.angle_alpha   90.00
_cell.angle_beta   90.00
_cell.angle_gamma   90.00
#
_symmetry.space_group_name_H-M   'P 1'
#
loop_
_entity.id
_entity.type
_entity.pdbx_description
1 polymer ?
#
loop_
_entity_poly.entity_id
_entity_poly.type
_entity_poly.pdbx_seq_one_letter_code
_entity_poly.pdbx_strand_id
1 'polypeptide(L)'
;MERNRSLTSRGALGLAAAAGLTGVLAFGSPAHAAVAVIPINGGNVPTTAEDFKDNSCDNLPGDLAADVDGWVFVLPAAAGAEGNFISVTATFEDGDGGEHVLTTDADGGIVSGSGDNKAYIITPAGWTLTDAEAEVEDPAEGAKFNLTHACPGSPGENPSSPEESPSAPGSESPSAPGSESPSAPGEESTTPVGSTLPTTGTPLTITLVSAAALAAAGAVLFLMRRRRAAQDW
;
A
#
# COMPACT_ATOMS: atom_id res chain seq x y z
N MET A 1 21.75 76.91 -20.31
CA MET A 1 21.89 76.85 -18.84
C MET A 1 23.08 75.97 -18.51
N GLU A 2 24.25 76.61 -18.39
CA GLU A 2 25.42 76.07 -17.71
C GLU A 2 25.13 75.84 -16.22
N ARG A 3 25.71 74.78 -15.65
CA ARG A 3 26.47 74.86 -14.39
C ARG A 3 27.35 73.62 -14.24
N ASN A 4 28.64 73.82 -14.53
CA ASN A 4 29.74 73.12 -13.90
C ASN A 4 29.66 73.23 -12.38
N ARG A 5 29.98 72.15 -11.65
CA ARG A 5 30.69 72.22 -10.38
C ARG A 5 31.44 70.91 -10.11
N SER A 6 32.66 71.08 -9.65
CA SER A 6 33.74 70.11 -9.59
C SER A 6 34.06 69.69 -8.15
N LEU A 7 34.90 68.65 -8.07
CA LEU A 7 35.90 68.34 -7.05
C LEU A 7 35.43 67.82 -5.69
N THR A 8 35.70 66.51 -5.52
CA THR A 8 36.62 65.92 -4.55
C THR A 8 36.46 66.28 -3.06
N SER A 9 36.13 65.27 -2.25
CA SER A 9 36.58 65.19 -0.87
C SER A 9 37.18 63.80 -0.60
N ARG A 10 38.45 63.83 -0.17
CA ARG A 10 39.19 62.70 0.43
C ARG A 10 38.82 62.61 1.91
N GLY A 11 38.57 61.39 2.40
CA GLY A 11 38.62 61.06 3.82
C GLY A 11 38.60 59.52 3.90
N ALA A 12 39.73 58.85 4.07
CA ALA A 12 40.55 58.68 5.27
C ALA A 12 40.41 57.22 5.73
N LEU A 13 41.56 56.60 6.00
CA LEU A 13 41.73 55.21 6.38
C LEU A 13 40.93 54.83 7.64
N GLY A 14 40.35 53.63 7.61
CA GLY A 14 39.82 52.94 8.78
C GLY A 14 39.99 51.43 8.60
N LEU A 15 41.19 50.95 8.90
CA LEU A 15 41.56 49.54 8.92
C LEU A 15 41.07 48.96 10.26
N ALA A 16 40.04 48.10 10.23
CA ALA A 16 39.67 47.28 11.37
C ALA A 16 39.39 45.86 10.86
N ALA A 17 40.45 45.05 10.85
CA ALA A 17 40.37 43.62 10.66
C ALA A 17 39.75 42.99 11.92
N ALA A 18 38.47 42.58 11.83
CA ALA A 18 37.89 41.64 12.76
C ALA A 18 37.77 40.29 12.03
N ALA A 19 38.77 39.42 12.24
CA ALA A 19 38.73 38.03 11.84
C ALA A 19 37.70 37.29 12.73
N GLY A 20 36.42 37.45 12.39
CA GLY A 20 35.35 36.62 12.93
C GLY A 20 35.33 35.30 12.18
N LEU A 21 35.93 34.26 12.74
CA LEU A 21 35.65 32.88 12.32
C LEU A 21 34.22 32.53 12.74
N THR A 22 33.24 32.99 11.98
CA THR A 22 31.89 32.41 11.97
C THR A 22 31.99 31.02 11.37
N GLY A 23 32.38 30.05 12.21
CA GLY A 23 32.23 28.64 11.93
C GLY A 23 30.74 28.32 11.93
N VAL A 24 30.09 28.49 10.77
CA VAL A 24 28.79 27.89 10.52
C VAL A 24 29.04 26.39 10.54
N LEU A 25 28.72 25.75 11.66
CA LEU A 25 28.53 24.31 11.70
C LEU A 25 27.32 24.02 10.81
N ALA A 26 27.58 23.81 9.52
CA ALA A 26 26.65 23.18 8.63
C ALA A 26 26.49 21.75 9.16
N PHE A 27 25.50 21.57 10.03
CA PHE A 27 24.96 20.24 10.28
C PHE A 27 24.41 19.78 8.93
N GLY A 28 25.21 18.99 8.22
CA GLY A 28 24.72 18.21 7.09
C GLY A 28 23.60 17.35 7.65
N SER A 29 22.37 17.80 7.43
CA SER A 29 21.23 16.93 7.64
C SER A 29 21.44 15.79 6.64
N PRO A 30 21.44 14.53 7.07
CA PRO A 30 21.39 13.43 6.12
C PRO A 30 20.25 13.74 5.15
N ALA A 31 20.56 13.77 3.85
CA ALA A 31 19.56 13.77 2.80
C ALA A 31 18.87 12.41 2.87
N HIS A 32 17.91 12.31 3.78
CA HIS A 32 16.98 11.19 3.80
C HIS A 32 16.08 11.38 2.59
N ALA A 33 16.06 10.39 1.70
CA ALA A 33 15.08 10.35 0.64
C ALA A 33 13.69 10.42 1.29
N ALA A 34 12.95 11.47 0.99
CA ALA A 34 11.67 11.72 1.63
C ALA A 34 10.61 10.86 0.94
N VAL A 35 10.14 9.84 1.63
CA VAL A 35 8.96 9.09 1.18
C VAL A 35 7.75 10.02 1.29
N ALA A 36 7.01 10.16 0.19
CA ALA A 36 5.79 10.93 0.13
C ALA A 36 4.67 10.15 -0.58
N VAL A 37 3.44 10.49 -0.20
CA VAL A 37 2.23 9.94 -0.80
C VAL A 37 1.78 10.86 -1.92
N ILE A 38 1.59 10.30 -3.12
CA ILE A 38 1.05 11.00 -4.28
C ILE A 38 -0.31 10.40 -4.67
N PRO A 39 -1.29 11.21 -5.06
CA PRO A 39 -2.60 10.71 -5.47
C PRO A 39 -2.59 10.25 -6.94
N ILE A 40 -3.55 9.40 -7.28
CA ILE A 40 -3.86 9.09 -8.67
C ILE A 40 -4.36 10.34 -9.40
N ASN A 41 -4.14 10.38 -10.71
CA ASN A 41 -4.74 11.39 -11.54
C ASN A 41 -6.28 11.21 -11.54
N GLY A 42 -7.00 12.20 -11.02
CA GLY A 42 -8.46 12.19 -10.95
C GLY A 42 -9.19 12.04 -12.30
N GLY A 43 -8.49 12.14 -13.44
CA GLY A 43 -9.05 11.77 -14.74
C GLY A 43 -9.13 10.25 -15.00
N ASN A 44 -8.54 9.43 -14.14
CA ASN A 44 -8.58 7.97 -14.19
C ASN A 44 -9.64 7.36 -13.26
N VAL A 45 -10.31 8.16 -12.42
CA VAL A 45 -11.31 7.67 -11.45
C VAL A 45 -12.57 8.55 -11.47
N PRO A 46 -13.76 7.98 -11.17
CA PRO A 46 -14.03 6.55 -11.05
C PRO A 46 -13.98 5.84 -12.42
N THR A 47 -13.55 4.58 -12.47
CA THR A 47 -13.56 3.78 -13.71
C THR A 47 -13.69 2.28 -13.42
N THR A 48 -14.37 1.55 -14.29
CA THR A 48 -14.33 0.08 -14.33
C THR A 48 -13.19 -0.38 -15.25
N ALA A 49 -12.79 -1.66 -15.16
CA ALA A 49 -11.80 -2.23 -16.06
C ALA A 49 -12.34 -2.34 -17.50
N GLU A 50 -13.63 -2.62 -17.68
CA GLU A 50 -14.28 -2.72 -18.99
C GLU A 50 -14.35 -1.36 -19.70
N ASP A 51 -14.70 -0.31 -18.95
CA ASP A 51 -14.87 1.04 -19.49
C ASP A 51 -13.53 1.78 -19.70
N PHE A 52 -12.42 1.23 -19.20
CA PHE A 52 -11.12 1.83 -19.40
C PHE A 52 -10.73 1.75 -20.89
N LYS A 53 -10.12 2.82 -21.41
CA LYS A 53 -9.90 2.93 -22.86
C LYS A 53 -8.89 1.91 -23.39
N ASP A 54 -7.90 1.58 -22.58
CA ASP A 54 -6.81 0.70 -22.94
C ASP A 54 -6.97 -0.64 -22.21
N ASN A 55 -7.66 -1.58 -22.88
CA ASN A 55 -7.94 -2.91 -22.35
C ASN A 55 -6.82 -3.90 -22.70
N SER A 56 -5.69 -3.83 -21.99
CA SER A 56 -4.52 -4.70 -22.17
C SER A 56 -4.22 -5.48 -20.89
N CYS A 57 -3.73 -6.71 -21.04
CA CYS A 57 -3.27 -7.55 -19.93
C CYS A 57 -1.73 -7.60 -19.82
N ASP A 58 -1.03 -6.68 -20.50
CA ASP A 58 0.43 -6.56 -20.43
C ASP A 58 0.89 -6.19 -19.01
N ASN A 59 2.05 -6.70 -18.57
CA ASN A 59 2.63 -6.45 -17.24
C ASN A 59 1.84 -7.02 -16.06
N LEU A 60 0.82 -7.83 -16.34
CA LEU A 60 0.17 -8.68 -15.36
C LEU A 60 0.78 -10.08 -15.36
N PRO A 61 0.63 -10.87 -14.30
CA PRO A 61 1.01 -12.27 -14.32
C PRO A 61 0.24 -13.02 -15.42
N GLY A 62 0.93 -13.92 -16.13
CA GLY A 62 0.41 -14.57 -17.33
C GLY A 62 -0.76 -15.55 -17.12
N ASP A 63 -1.04 -15.93 -15.87
CA ASP A 63 -2.07 -16.92 -15.50
C ASP A 63 -3.22 -16.25 -14.71
N LEU A 64 -3.66 -15.07 -15.14
CA LEU A 64 -4.85 -14.44 -14.56
C LEU A 64 -6.10 -15.29 -14.81
N ALA A 65 -6.91 -15.46 -13.76
CA ALA A 65 -8.19 -16.13 -13.88
C ALA A 65 -9.15 -15.31 -14.77
N ALA A 66 -10.14 -15.97 -15.36
CA ALA A 66 -11.07 -15.29 -16.26
C ALA A 66 -12.04 -14.35 -15.52
N ASP A 67 -12.21 -14.53 -14.21
CA ASP A 67 -13.16 -13.83 -13.35
C ASP A 67 -12.52 -12.70 -12.53
N VAL A 68 -11.32 -12.25 -12.91
CA VAL A 68 -10.60 -11.16 -12.26
C VAL A 68 -10.27 -10.03 -13.23
N ASP A 69 -10.33 -8.80 -12.73
CA ASP A 69 -9.80 -7.62 -13.39
C ASP A 69 -8.34 -7.40 -12.98
N GLY A 70 -7.53 -6.92 -13.93
CA GLY A 70 -6.17 -6.45 -13.66
C GLY A 70 -6.06 -4.95 -13.88
N TRP A 71 -5.36 -4.26 -12.98
CA TRP A 71 -5.20 -2.81 -13.00
C TRP A 71 -3.73 -2.47 -13.03
N VAL A 72 -3.25 -1.72 -14.03
CA VAL A 72 -1.83 -1.37 -14.15
C VAL A 72 -1.62 0.13 -14.03
N PHE A 73 -0.84 0.51 -13.03
CA PHE A 73 -0.48 1.88 -12.71
C PHE A 73 0.92 2.20 -13.23
N VAL A 74 1.14 3.46 -13.62
CA VAL A 74 2.47 3.99 -13.97
C VAL A 74 2.77 5.25 -13.20
N LEU A 75 3.99 5.33 -12.69
CA LEU A 75 4.59 6.55 -12.17
C LEU A 75 5.31 7.25 -13.34
N PRO A 76 4.76 8.34 -13.89
CA PRO A 76 5.37 9.02 -15.02
C PRO A 76 6.70 9.65 -14.61
N ALA A 77 7.69 9.72 -15.51
CA ALA A 77 8.96 10.38 -15.24
C ALA A 77 8.79 11.86 -14.81
N ALA A 78 7.71 12.52 -15.25
CA ALA A 78 7.37 13.87 -14.86
C ALA A 78 6.99 14.01 -13.37
N ALA A 79 6.69 12.90 -12.68
CA ALA A 79 6.50 12.89 -11.23
C ALA A 79 7.79 13.19 -10.47
N GLY A 80 8.96 13.11 -11.13
CA GLY A 80 10.25 13.50 -10.55
C GLY A 80 10.73 12.63 -9.39
N ALA A 81 10.03 11.54 -9.09
CA ALA A 81 10.40 10.60 -8.03
C ALA A 81 11.70 9.86 -8.38
N GLU A 82 12.50 9.58 -7.36
CA GLU A 82 13.68 8.73 -7.47
C GLU A 82 13.25 7.26 -7.41
N GLY A 83 13.50 6.50 -8.48
CA GLY A 83 13.19 5.07 -8.50
C GLY A 83 11.74 4.72 -8.85
N ASN A 84 11.27 3.59 -8.33
CA ASN A 84 9.95 3.00 -8.61
C ASN A 84 8.92 3.36 -7.54
N PHE A 85 7.67 2.92 -7.71
CA PHE A 85 6.72 2.81 -6.61
C PHE A 85 7.31 2.01 -5.44
N ILE A 86 7.12 2.50 -4.23
CA ILE A 86 7.33 1.73 -2.99
C ILE A 86 6.11 0.82 -2.77
N SER A 87 4.92 1.43 -2.79
CA SER A 87 3.64 0.76 -2.66
C SER A 87 2.54 1.54 -3.38
N VAL A 88 1.49 0.86 -3.84
CA VAL A 88 0.23 1.49 -4.27
C VAL A 88 -0.90 0.92 -3.42
N THR A 89 -1.75 1.82 -2.91
CA THR A 89 -2.99 1.51 -2.21
C THR A 89 -4.15 2.03 -3.04
N ALA A 90 -5.06 1.16 -3.45
CA ALA A 90 -6.20 1.52 -4.29
C ALA A 90 -7.51 1.14 -3.60
N THR A 91 -8.51 2.00 -3.79
CA THR A 91 -9.86 1.83 -3.25
C THR A 91 -10.78 1.47 -4.40
N PHE A 92 -11.52 0.37 -4.22
CA PHE A 92 -12.47 -0.16 -5.18
C PHE A 92 -13.86 -0.22 -4.57
N GLU A 93 -14.87 -0.03 -5.40
CA GLU A 93 -16.27 -0.28 -5.08
C GLU A 93 -16.75 -1.53 -5.84
N ASP A 94 -17.32 -2.49 -5.12
CA ASP A 94 -17.91 -3.69 -5.72
C ASP A 94 -19.30 -3.41 -6.32
N GLY A 95 -19.88 -4.40 -7.00
CA GLY A 95 -21.20 -4.27 -7.63
C GLY A 95 -22.37 -4.06 -6.65
N ASP A 96 -22.16 -4.31 -5.36
CA ASP A 96 -23.13 -4.08 -4.28
C ASP A 96 -22.93 -2.71 -3.60
N GLY A 97 -21.93 -1.93 -4.01
CA GLY A 97 -21.57 -0.63 -3.43
C GLY A 97 -20.67 -0.73 -2.20
N GLY A 98 -20.06 -1.88 -1.95
CA GLY A 98 -19.10 -2.11 -0.87
C GLY A 98 -17.71 -1.60 -1.23
N GLU A 99 -17.09 -0.85 -0.32
CA GLU A 99 -15.73 -0.32 -0.50
C GLU A 99 -14.67 -1.33 -0.03
N HIS A 100 -13.64 -1.52 -0.84
CA HIS A 100 -12.51 -2.42 -0.60
C HIS A 100 -11.20 -1.69 -0.85
N VAL A 101 -10.26 -1.76 0.11
CA VAL A 101 -8.93 -1.17 -0.02
C VAL A 101 -7.91 -2.29 -0.22
N LEU A 102 -7.21 -2.24 -1.35
CA LEU A 102 -6.25 -3.24 -1.79
C LEU A 102 -4.87 -2.61 -1.97
N THR A 103 -3.82 -3.42 -1.81
CA THR A 103 -2.44 -2.94 -1.92
C THR A 103 -1.60 -3.81 -2.84
N THR A 104 -0.55 -3.22 -3.42
CA THR A 104 0.40 -3.97 -4.25
C THR A 104 1.14 -5.07 -3.51
N ASP A 105 1.20 -5.03 -2.17
CA ASP A 105 1.89 -6.05 -1.37
C ASP A 105 1.04 -7.30 -1.14
N ALA A 106 -0.28 -7.14 -1.07
CA ALA A 106 -1.22 -8.23 -0.77
C ALA A 106 -1.96 -8.73 -2.02
N ASP A 107 -2.34 -7.80 -2.90
CA ASP A 107 -3.30 -8.03 -3.97
C ASP A 107 -2.70 -7.79 -5.36
N GLY A 108 -1.37 -7.62 -5.43
CA GLY A 108 -0.72 -7.15 -6.64
C GLY A 108 0.79 -7.33 -6.66
N GLY A 109 1.48 -6.39 -7.31
CA GLY A 109 2.94 -6.36 -7.31
C GLY A 109 3.55 -5.15 -8.01
N ILE A 110 4.82 -4.90 -7.72
CA ILE A 110 5.62 -3.89 -8.41
C ILE A 110 6.37 -4.55 -9.57
N VAL A 111 6.19 -4.02 -10.78
CA VAL A 111 6.85 -4.54 -11.99
C VAL A 111 8.28 -4.02 -12.02
N SER A 112 9.24 -4.93 -11.82
CA SER A 112 10.66 -4.59 -11.82
C SER A 112 11.22 -4.59 -13.26
N GLY A 113 11.81 -3.47 -13.70
CA GLY A 113 12.50 -3.40 -15.01
C GLY A 113 12.84 -1.98 -15.44
N SER A 114 13.84 -1.82 -16.32
CA SER A 114 14.24 -0.50 -16.83
C SER A 114 13.25 0.00 -17.88
N GLY A 115 12.47 1.03 -17.56
CA GLY A 115 11.74 1.80 -18.57
C GLY A 115 10.53 2.54 -18.05
N ASP A 116 9.71 1.87 -17.23
CA ASP A 116 8.48 2.44 -16.70
C ASP A 116 8.26 1.88 -15.29
N ASN A 117 8.22 2.77 -14.31
CA ASN A 117 7.87 2.46 -12.93
C ASN A 117 6.40 2.02 -12.88
N LYS A 118 6.14 0.72 -13.00
CA LYS A 118 4.77 0.17 -13.05
C LYS A 118 4.45 -0.66 -11.81
N ALA A 119 3.19 -0.65 -11.44
CA ALA A 119 2.62 -1.51 -10.40
C ALA A 119 1.29 -2.06 -10.89
N TYR A 120 0.86 -3.19 -10.34
CA TYR A 120 -0.45 -3.74 -10.65
C TYR A 120 -1.20 -4.21 -9.40
N ILE A 121 -2.52 -4.24 -9.49
CA ILE A 121 -3.44 -4.82 -8.50
C ILE A 121 -4.45 -5.70 -9.26
N ILE A 122 -4.86 -6.80 -8.64
CA ILE A 122 -5.84 -7.75 -9.19
C ILE A 122 -7.09 -7.71 -8.32
N THR A 123 -8.26 -7.63 -8.93
CA THR A 123 -9.55 -7.61 -8.23
C THR A 123 -10.51 -8.62 -8.84
N PRO A 124 -11.60 -9.00 -8.16
CA PRO A 124 -12.72 -9.64 -8.84
C PRO A 124 -13.23 -8.78 -10.01
N ALA A 125 -13.77 -9.43 -11.04
CA ALA A 125 -14.26 -8.73 -12.23
C ALA A 125 -15.48 -7.84 -11.93
N GLY A 126 -15.53 -6.68 -12.56
CA GLY A 126 -16.64 -5.73 -12.49
C GLY A 126 -16.53 -4.72 -11.35
N TRP A 127 -15.39 -4.63 -10.66
CA TRP A 127 -15.15 -3.63 -9.63
C TRP A 127 -14.84 -2.26 -10.24
N THR A 128 -15.20 -1.18 -9.52
CA THR A 128 -14.92 0.20 -9.92
C THR A 128 -13.77 0.74 -9.09
N LEU A 129 -12.68 1.17 -9.73
CA LEU A 129 -11.63 1.93 -9.06
C LEU A 129 -12.16 3.33 -8.74
N THR A 130 -12.24 3.67 -7.45
CA THR A 130 -12.78 4.96 -6.99
C THR A 130 -11.70 5.93 -6.51
N ASP A 131 -10.60 5.42 -5.98
CA ASP A 131 -9.45 6.22 -5.54
C ASP A 131 -8.16 5.39 -5.55
N ALA A 132 -7.00 6.04 -5.57
CA ALA A 132 -5.72 5.39 -5.32
C ALA A 132 -4.63 6.38 -4.91
N GLU A 133 -3.74 5.93 -4.04
CA GLU A 133 -2.57 6.64 -3.57
C GLU A 133 -1.31 5.77 -3.69
N ALA A 134 -0.15 6.39 -3.86
CA ALA A 134 1.11 5.67 -3.98
C ALA A 134 2.21 6.31 -3.13
N GLU A 135 3.03 5.46 -2.50
CA GLU A 135 4.24 5.87 -1.81
C GLU A 135 5.42 5.84 -2.77
N VAL A 136 6.17 6.94 -2.83
CA VAL A 136 7.33 7.11 -3.72
C VAL A 136 8.44 7.91 -3.02
N GLU A 137 9.70 7.73 -3.44
CA GLU A 137 10.84 8.48 -2.91
C GLU A 137 11.02 9.81 -3.67
N ASP A 138 11.10 10.90 -2.92
CA ASP A 138 11.39 12.27 -3.39
C ASP A 138 10.60 12.73 -4.64
N PRO A 139 9.26 12.62 -4.66
CA PRO A 139 8.49 13.11 -5.78
C PRO A 139 8.55 14.64 -5.89
N ALA A 140 8.35 15.14 -7.11
CA ALA A 140 8.11 16.55 -7.34
C ALA A 140 6.81 17.02 -6.67
N GLU A 141 6.74 18.30 -6.31
CA GLU A 141 5.54 18.89 -5.71
C GLU A 141 4.34 18.76 -6.66
N GLY A 142 3.22 18.22 -6.15
CA GLY A 142 2.01 18.00 -6.95
C GLY A 142 2.11 16.83 -7.94
N ALA A 143 3.12 15.97 -7.80
CA ALA A 143 3.23 14.72 -8.56
C ALA A 143 1.97 13.86 -8.43
N LYS A 144 1.67 13.14 -9.51
CA LYS A 144 0.56 12.20 -9.62
C LYS A 144 1.01 11.00 -10.44
N PHE A 145 0.35 9.88 -10.24
CA PHE A 145 0.49 8.69 -11.08
C PHE A 145 -0.78 8.44 -11.88
N ASN A 146 -0.73 7.54 -12.86
CA ASN A 146 -1.86 7.29 -13.75
C ASN A 146 -2.17 5.79 -13.81
N LEU A 147 -3.42 5.45 -14.09
CA LEU A 147 -3.81 4.15 -14.62
C LEU A 147 -3.46 4.11 -16.12
N THR A 148 -2.67 3.14 -16.58
CA THR A 148 -2.26 3.04 -18.00
C THR A 148 -3.14 2.12 -18.80
N HIS A 149 -3.57 1.02 -18.20
CA HIS A 149 -4.42 0.03 -18.82
C HIS A 149 -5.07 -0.83 -17.75
N ALA A 150 -6.21 -1.40 -18.11
CA ALA A 150 -6.91 -2.39 -17.30
C ALA A 150 -7.11 -3.66 -18.15
N CYS A 151 -7.20 -4.81 -17.51
CA CYS A 151 -7.49 -6.09 -18.13
C CYS A 151 -8.85 -6.54 -17.60
N PRO A 152 -9.95 -6.32 -18.34
CA PRO A 152 -11.26 -6.72 -17.87
C PRO A 152 -11.39 -8.24 -17.85
N GLY A 153 -11.76 -8.78 -16.70
CA GLY A 153 -12.25 -10.14 -16.56
C GLY A 153 -13.71 -10.24 -17.00
N SER A 154 -14.17 -11.47 -17.19
CA SER A 154 -15.58 -11.79 -17.33
C SER A 154 -16.12 -12.15 -15.95
N PRO A 155 -17.03 -11.38 -15.35
CA PRO A 155 -17.66 -11.79 -14.10
C PRO A 155 -18.24 -13.17 -14.32
N GLY A 156 -17.77 -14.14 -13.52
CA GLY A 156 -18.24 -15.50 -13.63
C GLY A 156 -19.75 -15.49 -13.50
N GLU A 157 -20.46 -16.02 -14.50
CA GLU A 157 -21.82 -16.47 -14.27
C GLU A 157 -21.70 -17.49 -13.14
N ASN A 158 -22.09 -17.06 -11.93
CA ASN A 158 -22.16 -17.89 -10.73
C ASN A 158 -22.57 -19.30 -11.19
N PRO A 159 -21.73 -20.35 -11.03
CA PRO A 159 -21.91 -21.60 -11.74
C PRO A 159 -23.35 -22.01 -11.53
N SER A 160 -24.13 -21.97 -12.61
CA SER A 160 -25.55 -22.28 -12.55
C SER A 160 -25.68 -23.55 -11.75
N SER A 161 -26.44 -23.45 -10.66
CA SER A 161 -26.84 -24.54 -9.78
C SER A 161 -26.88 -25.84 -10.58
N PRO A 162 -26.19 -26.92 -10.16
CA PRO A 162 -26.09 -28.13 -10.96
C PRO A 162 -27.50 -28.51 -11.40
N GLU A 163 -27.75 -28.52 -12.72
CA GLU A 163 -29.02 -28.94 -13.29
C GLU A 163 -29.41 -30.24 -12.58
N GLU A 164 -30.48 -30.18 -11.77
CA GLU A 164 -31.14 -31.36 -11.28
C GLU A 164 -31.50 -32.19 -12.51
N SER A 165 -30.70 -33.22 -12.76
CA SER A 165 -31.00 -34.25 -13.73
C SER A 165 -32.44 -34.69 -13.51
N PRO A 166 -33.33 -34.61 -14.51
CA PRO A 166 -34.73 -34.98 -14.33
C PRO A 166 -34.77 -36.47 -13.96
N SER A 167 -35.05 -36.74 -12.69
CA SER A 167 -35.33 -38.09 -12.19
C SER A 167 -36.51 -38.64 -12.98
N ALA A 168 -36.22 -39.63 -13.84
CA ALA A 168 -37.22 -40.40 -14.55
C ALA A 168 -38.20 -41.08 -13.57
N PRO A 169 -39.49 -41.19 -13.92
CA PRO A 169 -40.49 -41.73 -13.00
C PRO A 169 -40.42 -43.27 -12.96
N GLY A 170 -40.47 -43.79 -11.74
CA GLY A 170 -41.14 -45.02 -11.33
C GLY A 170 -41.02 -46.28 -12.20
N SER A 171 -40.36 -47.30 -11.66
CA SER A 171 -40.82 -48.68 -11.85
C SER A 171 -40.68 -49.43 -10.54
N GLU A 172 -41.84 -49.77 -9.99
CA GLU A 172 -42.03 -50.54 -8.76
C GLU A 172 -41.89 -52.05 -9.00
N SER A 173 -41.61 -52.77 -7.89
CA SER A 173 -42.08 -54.15 -7.56
C SER A 173 -41.10 -55.33 -7.78
N PRO A 174 -41.19 -56.47 -7.02
CA PRO A 174 -41.20 -56.63 -5.55
C PRO A 174 -40.31 -57.80 -5.00
N SER A 175 -40.11 -57.79 -3.68
CA SER A 175 -39.92 -58.88 -2.67
C SER A 175 -38.97 -60.08 -2.87
N ALA A 176 -38.09 -60.30 -1.86
CA ALA A 176 -38.02 -61.57 -1.10
C ALA A 176 -37.26 -61.42 0.25
N PRO A 177 -37.68 -62.12 1.33
CA PRO A 177 -37.07 -62.08 2.66
C PRO A 177 -36.05 -63.22 2.88
N GLY A 178 -35.01 -62.96 3.66
CA GLY A 178 -34.04 -63.97 4.09
C GLY A 178 -33.46 -63.64 5.46
N SER A 179 -33.89 -64.41 6.45
CA SER A 179 -33.55 -64.35 7.86
C SER A 179 -32.19 -65.00 8.22
N GLU A 180 -31.55 -64.43 9.25
CA GLU A 180 -30.73 -65.05 10.33
C GLU A 180 -29.29 -65.57 10.01
N SER A 181 -28.19 -64.98 10.54
CA SER A 181 -27.59 -64.99 11.93
C SER A 181 -26.58 -66.17 12.14
N PRO A 182 -25.53 -66.19 13.03
CA PRO A 182 -24.84 -65.17 13.84
C PRO A 182 -23.26 -65.22 13.89
N SER A 183 -22.67 -64.22 14.57
CA SER A 183 -21.49 -64.21 15.48
C SER A 183 -20.04 -64.52 15.03
N ALA A 184 -19.13 -63.55 15.20
CA ALA A 184 -17.97 -63.64 16.12
C ALA A 184 -17.30 -62.25 16.37
N PRO A 185 -16.61 -62.04 17.51
CA PRO A 185 -16.36 -60.72 18.11
C PRO A 185 -14.89 -60.25 18.06
N GLY A 186 -14.70 -58.93 18.15
CA GLY A 186 -13.48 -58.23 18.54
C GLY A 186 -13.87 -56.77 18.75
N GLU A 187 -14.24 -56.36 19.96
CA GLU A 187 -13.37 -55.84 21.03
C GLU A 187 -12.56 -54.58 20.65
N GLU A 188 -12.53 -53.66 21.62
CA GLU A 188 -11.89 -52.33 21.66
C GLU A 188 -12.70 -51.18 21.02
N SER A 189 -13.58 -50.49 21.76
CA SER A 189 -13.34 -49.62 22.92
C SER A 189 -12.47 -48.41 22.57
N THR A 190 -13.12 -47.28 22.25
CA THR A 190 -13.08 -46.02 23.03
C THR A 190 -13.67 -44.88 22.18
N THR A 191 -14.88 -44.47 22.50
CA THR A 191 -15.29 -43.07 22.34
C THR A 191 -14.69 -42.30 23.54
N PRO A 192 -14.25 -41.05 23.36
CA PRO A 192 -15.25 -39.98 23.44
C PRO A 192 -15.07 -38.86 22.42
N VAL A 193 -16.23 -38.30 22.07
CA VAL A 193 -16.54 -36.87 21.93
C VAL A 193 -15.35 -35.94 22.20
N GLY A 194 -14.96 -35.20 21.17
CA GLY A 194 -14.01 -34.10 21.25
C GLY A 194 -14.21 -33.14 20.09
N SER A 195 -15.36 -32.46 20.08
CA SER A 195 -15.57 -31.29 19.24
C SER A 195 -14.72 -30.15 19.82
N THR A 196 -13.50 -29.97 19.30
CA THR A 196 -12.65 -28.83 19.62
C THR A 196 -12.43 -28.04 18.34
N LEU A 197 -13.23 -26.99 18.18
CA LEU A 197 -12.95 -25.86 17.29
C LEU A 197 -11.54 -25.32 17.62
N PRO A 198 -10.73 -24.93 16.63
CA PRO A 198 -9.57 -24.10 16.90
C PRO A 198 -10.06 -22.74 17.41
N THR A 199 -9.92 -22.52 18.73
CA THR A 199 -10.00 -21.21 19.36
C THR A 199 -8.81 -20.39 18.87
N THR A 200 -9.01 -19.58 17.82
CA THR A 200 -8.11 -18.48 17.44
C THR A 200 -8.34 -17.30 18.37
N GLY A 201 -7.91 -17.46 19.62
CA GLY A 201 -7.80 -16.37 20.59
C GLY A 201 -6.41 -15.74 20.48
N THR A 202 -6.26 -14.72 19.65
CA THR A 202 -5.10 -13.83 19.69
C THR A 202 -5.24 -12.90 20.91
N PRO A 203 -4.35 -12.98 21.92
CA PRO A 203 -4.40 -12.06 23.05
C PRO A 203 -3.93 -10.66 22.59
N LEU A 204 -4.88 -9.76 22.39
CA LEU A 204 -4.67 -8.31 22.26
C LEU A 204 -4.28 -7.69 23.62
N THR A 205 -3.13 -8.03 24.17
CA THR A 205 -2.68 -7.43 25.45
C THR A 205 -1.16 -7.35 25.62
N ILE A 206 -0.41 -6.73 24.72
CA ILE A 206 0.94 -6.22 25.07
C ILE A 206 1.29 -4.96 24.25
N THR A 207 0.76 -3.79 24.60
CA THR A 207 1.38 -2.48 24.27
C THR A 207 1.00 -1.43 25.31
N LEU A 208 1.50 -1.57 26.54
CA LEU A 208 1.33 -0.52 27.55
C LEU A 208 2.49 -0.44 28.54
N VAL A 209 3.74 -0.40 28.06
CA VAL A 209 4.89 0.04 28.88
C VAL A 209 5.98 0.63 28.00
N SER A 210 6.09 1.96 27.89
CA SER A 210 7.38 2.68 27.68
C SER A 210 7.28 4.21 27.59
N ALA A 211 6.39 4.87 28.36
CA ALA A 211 6.35 6.34 28.41
C ALA A 211 7.32 6.99 29.44
N ALA A 212 7.98 6.21 30.31
CA ALA A 212 8.75 6.77 31.43
C ALA A 212 10.27 6.95 31.15
N ALA A 213 10.83 6.30 30.13
CA ALA A 213 12.29 6.34 29.87
C ALA A 213 12.75 7.63 29.17
N LEU A 214 11.90 8.25 28.34
CA LEU A 214 12.25 9.47 27.59
C LEU A 214 12.32 10.74 28.46
N ALA A 215 11.58 10.80 29.56
CA ALA A 215 11.58 11.97 30.45
C ALA A 215 12.90 12.10 31.25
N ALA A 216 13.52 10.99 31.64
CA ALA A 216 14.78 10.99 32.38
C ALA A 216 15.98 11.44 31.53
N ALA A 217 16.03 11.02 30.26
CA ALA A 217 17.08 11.43 29.32
C ALA A 217 17.00 12.94 29.00
N GLY A 218 15.79 13.49 28.83
CA GLY A 218 15.58 14.92 28.60
C GLY A 218 16.01 15.80 29.78
N ALA A 219 15.72 15.38 31.02
CA ALA A 219 16.10 16.13 32.22
C ALA A 219 17.63 16.17 32.42
N VAL A 220 18.34 15.07 32.13
CA VAL A 220 19.81 15.02 32.22
C VAL A 220 20.46 15.94 31.19
N LEU A 221 20.00 15.92 29.94
CA LEU A 221 20.48 16.82 28.88
C LEU A 221 20.20 18.30 29.19
N PHE A 222 19.01 18.61 29.72
CA PHE A 222 18.64 19.97 30.12
C PHE A 222 19.50 20.48 31.29
N LEU A 223 19.78 19.65 32.29
CA LEU A 223 20.65 20.00 33.42
C LEU A 223 22.12 20.13 33.01
N MET A 224 22.62 19.30 32.09
CA MET A 224 23.97 19.46 31.54
C MET A 224 24.12 20.75 30.73
N ARG A 225 23.11 21.14 29.94
CA ARG A 225 23.06 22.45 29.27
C ARG A 225 23.10 23.60 30.27
N ARG A 226 22.35 23.50 31.36
CA ARG A 226 22.30 24.57 32.38
C ARG A 226 23.60 24.71 33.17
N ARG A 227 24.35 23.61 33.37
CA ARG A 227 25.65 23.65 34.06
C ARG A 227 26.77 24.28 33.21
N ARG A 228 26.75 24.13 31.88
CA ARG A 228 27.76 24.79 31.02
C ARG A 228 27.61 26.31 30.97
N ALA A 229 26.40 26.84 31.13
CA ALA A 229 26.17 28.29 31.14
C ALA A 229 26.69 29.03 32.39
N ALA A 230 27.10 28.30 33.45
CA ALA A 230 27.57 28.88 34.71
C ALA A 230 29.09 28.80 34.92
N GLN A 231 29.85 28.30 33.92
CA GLN A 231 31.31 28.18 33.97
C GLN A 231 32.04 29.26 33.15
N ASP A 232 31.30 30.14 32.45
CA ASP A 232 31.84 31.24 31.64
C ASP A 232 31.60 32.63 32.29
N TRP A 233 31.90 32.76 33.59
CA TRP A 233 31.99 34.07 34.26
C TRP A 233 33.31 34.21 35.02
#